data_AF-A0A8T6EJ35-F1
#
_entry.id   AF-A0A8T6EJ35-F1
#
_cell.length_a   1.000
_cell.length_b   1.000
_cell.length_c   1.000
_cell.angle_alpha   90.00
_cell.angle_beta   90.00
_cell.angle_gamma   90.00
#
_symmetry.space_group_name_H-M   'P 1'
#
loop_
_entity.id
_entity.type
_entity.pdbx_description
1 polymer ?
#
loop_
_entity_poly.entity_id
_entity_poly.type
_entity_poly.pdbx_seq_one_letter_code
_entity_poly.pdbx_strand_id
1 'polypeptide(L)'
;MSYFIGSMVPDEVRAFLSSNRPEIDDVRWTKPEKYHITFEYFPDLSNEMFKAAHRTVQALSKYFPLKCELNHFSGFPSHRKARVIIALISLDNSGIQIVCENKRFNPHVTVGYARNPPVFVPQNALKLSFSFARPALYRSEKGIYTEIETVGTR
;
A
#
# COMPACT_ATOMS: atom_id res chain seq x y z
N MET A 1 -1.79 -12.16 -14.13
CA MET A 1 -0.69 -11.95 -13.19
C MET A 1 -0.38 -10.47 -13.21
N SER A 2 -0.05 -9.85 -12.07
CA SER A 2 0.36 -8.44 -12.04
C SER A 2 1.51 -8.23 -11.07
N TYR A 3 2.13 -7.06 -11.14
CA TYR A 3 3.28 -6.70 -10.32
C TYR A 3 3.07 -5.35 -9.68
N PHE A 4 3.74 -5.10 -8.55
CA PHE A 4 3.75 -3.79 -7.94
C PHE A 4 5.02 -3.57 -7.14
N ILE A 5 5.46 -2.32 -7.05
CA ILE A 5 6.48 -1.91 -6.09
C ILE A 5 5.76 -1.44 -4.84
N GLY A 6 6.14 -1.98 -3.69
CA GLY A 6 5.48 -1.69 -2.43
C GLY A 6 6.36 -1.98 -1.22
N SER A 7 5.79 -1.78 -0.04
CA SER A 7 6.37 -2.24 1.21
C SER A 7 5.28 -2.83 2.11
N MET A 8 5.60 -3.95 2.74
CA MET A 8 4.68 -4.63 3.65
C MET A 8 4.56 -3.85 4.96
N VAL A 9 3.33 -3.78 5.48
CA VAL A 9 3.06 -3.14 6.76
C VAL A 9 3.64 -3.99 7.91
N PRO A 10 4.35 -3.39 8.90
CA PRO A 10 4.88 -4.11 10.06
C PRO A 10 3.80 -4.81 10.90
N ASP A 11 4.17 -5.86 11.61
CA ASP A 11 3.27 -6.73 12.37
C ASP A 11 2.42 -5.96 13.39
N GLU A 12 3.02 -5.03 14.12
CA GLU A 12 2.30 -4.20 15.09
C GLU A 12 1.23 -3.34 14.42
N VAL A 13 1.52 -2.82 13.23
CA VAL A 13 0.59 -1.99 12.45
C VAL A 13 -0.50 -2.86 11.80
N ARG A 14 -0.17 -4.09 11.36
CA ARG A 14 -1.15 -5.06 10.85
C ARG A 14 -2.16 -5.43 11.92
N ALA A 15 -1.70 -5.71 13.13
CA ALA A 15 -2.54 -6.00 14.28
C ALA A 15 -3.41 -4.78 14.62
N PHE A 16 -2.79 -3.59 14.73
CA PHE A 16 -3.50 -2.35 15.02
C PHE A 16 -4.62 -2.05 14.02
N LEU A 17 -4.34 -2.08 12.71
CA LEU A 17 -5.33 -1.83 11.68
C LEU A 17 -6.45 -2.85 11.67
N SER A 18 -6.18 -4.10 12.03
CA SER A 18 -7.18 -5.18 12.06
C SER A 18 -8.12 -5.04 13.25
N SER A 19 -7.60 -4.67 14.42
CA SER A 19 -8.39 -4.46 15.63
C SER A 19 -9.19 -3.15 15.62
N ASN A 20 -8.78 -2.16 14.84
CA ASN A 20 -9.43 -0.85 14.77
C ASN A 20 -10.33 -0.66 13.54
N ARG A 21 -10.58 -1.71 12.75
CA ARG A 21 -11.42 -1.59 11.54
C ARG A 21 -12.77 -0.96 11.88
N PRO A 22 -13.26 -0.01 11.07
CA PRO A 22 -14.59 0.53 11.28
C PRO A 22 -15.64 -0.56 11.05
N GLU A 23 -16.71 -0.53 11.84
CA GLU A 23 -17.88 -1.37 11.61
C GLU A 23 -18.62 -0.83 10.38
N ILE A 24 -18.53 -1.58 9.28
CA ILE A 24 -19.16 -1.27 8.01
C ILE A 24 -19.75 -2.56 7.47
N ASP A 25 -21.05 -2.54 7.19
CA ASP A 25 -21.76 -3.66 6.59
C ASP A 25 -21.23 -3.96 5.19
N ASP A 26 -21.38 -5.22 4.76
CA ASP A 26 -21.04 -5.65 3.40
C ASP A 26 -19.60 -5.38 2.95
N VAL A 27 -18.63 -5.36 3.87
CA VAL A 27 -17.20 -5.25 3.52
C VAL A 27 -16.53 -6.62 3.44
N ARG A 28 -15.79 -6.84 2.35
CA ARG A 28 -14.78 -7.89 2.25
C ARG A 28 -13.45 -7.34 2.72
N TRP A 29 -13.10 -7.61 3.97
CA TRP A 29 -11.82 -7.21 4.56
C TRP A 29 -10.63 -7.93 3.91
N THR A 30 -9.60 -7.18 3.59
CA THR A 30 -8.31 -7.71 3.13
C THR A 30 -7.64 -8.43 4.29
N LYS A 31 -7.05 -9.60 4.02
CA LYS A 31 -6.29 -10.33 5.05
C LYS A 31 -5.09 -9.48 5.53
N PRO A 32 -4.80 -9.38 6.83
CA PRO A 32 -3.76 -8.47 7.34
C PRO A 32 -2.38 -8.73 6.74
N GLU A 33 -2.06 -9.98 6.39
CA GLU A 33 -0.79 -10.36 5.77
C GLU A 33 -0.58 -9.75 4.39
N LYS A 34 -1.65 -9.20 3.79
CA LYS A 34 -1.63 -8.52 2.50
C LYS A 34 -1.59 -7.00 2.63
N TYR A 35 -1.56 -6.44 3.84
CA TYR A 35 -1.45 -5.00 3.99
C TYR A 35 -0.09 -4.50 3.53
N HIS A 36 -0.12 -3.59 2.56
CA HIS A 36 1.06 -2.97 1.98
C HIS A 36 0.71 -1.56 1.52
N ILE A 37 1.74 -0.72 1.42
CA ILE A 37 1.68 0.50 0.60
C ILE A 37 2.10 0.14 -0.82
N THR A 38 1.37 0.64 -1.82
CA THR A 38 1.75 0.52 -3.23
C THR A 38 2.36 1.84 -3.70
N PHE A 39 3.59 1.81 -4.19
CA PHE A 39 4.25 2.95 -4.83
C PHE A 39 3.94 3.02 -6.33
N GLU A 40 3.96 1.86 -6.99
CA GLU A 40 3.71 1.75 -8.42
C GLU A 40 3.12 0.39 -8.76
N TYR A 41 2.18 0.36 -9.72
CA TYR A 41 1.46 -0.86 -10.12
C TYR A 41 1.65 -1.14 -11.61
N PHE A 42 1.96 -2.39 -11.95
CA PHE A 42 2.22 -2.86 -13.30
C PHE A 42 1.25 -4.00 -13.62
N PRO A 43 0.18 -3.77 -14.41
CA PRO A 43 -0.78 -4.81 -14.77
C PRO A 43 -0.14 -5.91 -15.63
N ASP A 44 0.82 -5.54 -16.46
CA ASP A 44 1.67 -6.42 -17.24
C ASP A 44 3.10 -5.85 -17.18
N LEU A 45 4.10 -6.73 -17.05
CA LEU A 45 5.49 -6.32 -16.82
C LEU A 45 6.38 -6.97 -17.88
N SER A 46 6.77 -6.17 -18.88
CA SER A 46 7.77 -6.59 -19.87
C SER A 46 9.17 -6.66 -19.28
N ASN A 47 10.12 -7.30 -19.97
CA ASN A 47 11.52 -7.35 -19.56
C ASN A 47 12.15 -5.95 -19.39
N GLU A 48 11.77 -4.98 -20.21
CA GLU A 48 12.26 -3.60 -20.09
C GLU A 48 11.69 -2.92 -18.85
N MET A 49 10.40 -3.10 -18.58
CA MET A 49 9.73 -2.59 -17.39
C MET A 49 10.28 -3.23 -16.11
N PHE A 50 10.71 -4.50 -16.16
CA PHE A 50 11.37 -5.17 -15.04
C PHE A 50 12.67 -4.46 -14.64
N LYS A 51 13.51 -4.08 -15.61
CA LYS A 51 14.73 -3.28 -15.36
C LYS A 51 14.41 -1.89 -14.83
N ALA A 52 13.34 -1.25 -15.29
CA ALA A 52 12.87 0.02 -14.77
C ALA A 52 12.40 -0.12 -13.31
N ALA A 53 11.59 -1.13 -13.02
CA ALA A 53 11.10 -1.43 -11.67
C ALA A 53 12.25 -1.67 -10.68
N HIS A 54 13.32 -2.36 -11.10
CA HIS A 54 14.52 -2.52 -10.27
C HIS A 54 15.21 -1.19 -9.96
N ARG A 55 15.35 -0.30 -10.94
CA ARG A 55 15.91 1.04 -10.73
C ARG A 55 15.04 1.85 -9.77
N THR A 56 13.71 1.75 -9.89
CA THR A 56 12.77 2.38 -8.97
C THR A 56 12.90 1.83 -7.55
N VAL A 57 13.01 0.51 -7.36
CA VAL A 57 13.25 -0.09 -6.03
C VAL A 57 14.57 0.42 -5.44
N GLN A 58 15.66 0.44 -6.21
CA GLN A 58 16.96 0.96 -5.74
C GLN A 58 16.90 2.45 -5.37
N ALA A 59 16.19 3.26 -6.16
CA ALA A 59 15.99 4.67 -5.87
C ALA A 59 15.16 4.86 -4.59
N LEU A 60 14.08 4.09 -4.42
CA LEU A 60 13.24 4.11 -3.23
C LEU A 60 14.03 3.70 -1.98
N SER A 61 14.90 2.69 -2.04
CA SER A 61 15.65 2.18 -0.89
C SER A 61 16.47 3.24 -0.15
N LYS A 62 16.86 4.33 -0.81
CA LYS A 62 17.57 5.47 -0.20
C LYS A 62 16.73 6.23 0.84
N TYR A 63 15.42 6.08 0.79
CA TYR A 63 14.46 6.74 1.67
C TYR A 63 13.96 5.82 2.80
N PHE A 64 14.49 4.60 2.90
CA PHE A 64 14.09 3.63 3.92
C PHE A 64 15.13 3.52 5.04
N PRO A 65 14.73 3.22 6.29
CA PRO A 65 13.36 2.95 6.74
C PRO A 65 12.47 4.20 6.63
N LEU A 66 11.28 4.01 6.06
CA LEU A 66 10.39 5.11 5.71
C LEU A 66 9.46 5.41 6.88
N LYS A 67 9.70 6.52 7.58
CA LYS A 67 8.89 6.98 8.71
C LYS A 67 7.51 7.45 8.25
N CYS A 68 6.49 6.95 8.93
CA CYS A 68 5.09 7.13 8.58
C CYS A 68 4.23 7.37 9.82
N GLU A 69 3.06 7.97 9.61
CA GLU A 69 1.99 8.01 10.60
C GLU A 69 0.67 7.55 9.96
N LEU A 70 -0.06 6.67 10.63
CA LEU A 70 -1.45 6.39 10.28
C LEU A 70 -2.33 7.59 10.66
N ASN A 71 -3.21 8.01 9.75
CA ASN A 71 -4.06 9.16 9.99
C ASN A 71 -5.47 8.74 10.41
N HIS A 72 -6.22 8.16 9.48
CA HIS A 72 -7.62 7.76 9.65
C HIS A 72 -8.04 6.79 8.54
N PHE A 73 -9.17 6.10 8.76
CA PHE A 73 -9.82 5.35 7.68
C PHE A 73 -10.56 6.28 6.71
N SER A 74 -10.59 5.92 5.44
CA SER A 74 -11.32 6.65 4.41
C SER A 74 -11.77 5.70 3.30
N GLY A 75 -12.41 6.25 2.29
CA GLY A 75 -12.93 5.51 1.15
C GLY A 75 -12.46 6.08 -0.18
N PHE A 76 -12.30 5.22 -1.18
CA PHE A 76 -12.11 5.61 -2.58
C PHE A 76 -13.36 5.26 -3.41
N PRO A 77 -13.88 6.16 -4.28
CA PRO A 77 -13.36 7.49 -4.61
C PRO A 77 -13.57 8.54 -3.52
N SER A 78 -14.48 8.34 -2.56
CA SER A 78 -14.60 9.19 -1.38
C SER A 78 -15.14 8.41 -0.18
N HIS A 79 -14.94 8.94 1.04
CA HIS A 79 -15.44 8.33 2.26
C HIS A 79 -16.98 8.21 2.31
N ARG A 80 -17.72 9.01 1.53
CA ARG A 80 -19.19 8.94 1.44
C ARG A 80 -19.70 7.94 0.41
N LYS A 81 -18.87 7.57 -0.56
CA LYS A 81 -19.25 6.70 -1.68
C LYS A 81 -18.17 5.66 -1.99
N ALA A 82 -17.70 4.98 -0.96
CA ALA A 82 -16.53 4.12 -1.05
C ALA A 82 -16.83 2.80 -1.77
N ARG A 83 -15.90 2.40 -2.64
CA ARG A 83 -15.74 1.05 -3.19
C ARG A 83 -14.59 0.32 -2.52
N VAL A 84 -13.57 1.07 -2.13
CA VAL A 84 -12.37 0.58 -1.44
C VAL A 84 -12.26 1.31 -0.11
N ILE A 85 -11.99 0.55 0.95
CA ILE A 85 -11.74 1.07 2.28
C ILE A 85 -10.22 1.13 2.46
N ILE A 86 -9.72 2.30 2.82
CA ILE A 86 -8.30 2.60 2.92
C ILE A 86 -7.96 3.17 4.29
N ALA A 87 -6.76 2.91 4.78
CA ALA A 87 -6.13 3.66 5.86
C ALA A 87 -5.15 4.66 5.25
N LEU A 88 -5.36 5.95 5.48
CA LEU A 88 -4.49 7.00 4.96
C LEU A 88 -3.22 7.12 5.81
N ILE A 89 -2.11 7.37 5.13
CA ILE A 89 -0.78 7.48 5.74
C ILE A 89 -0.19 8.87 5.44
N SER A 90 0.43 9.47 6.44
CA SER A 90 1.34 10.61 6.27
C SER A 90 2.78 10.11 6.16
N LEU A 91 3.55 10.68 5.23
CA LEU A 91 4.96 10.34 5.02
C LEU A 91 5.82 11.59 5.24
N ASP A 92 6.95 11.43 5.91
CA ASP A 92 7.91 12.51 6.18
C ASP A 92 8.95 12.68 5.06
N ASN A 93 8.58 12.46 3.79
CA ASN A 93 9.56 12.52 2.70
C ASN A 93 8.99 12.95 1.34
N SER A 94 9.28 14.20 0.95
CA SER A 94 8.91 14.75 -0.36
C SER A 94 9.62 14.07 -1.54
N GLY A 95 10.77 13.45 -1.31
CA GLY A 95 11.57 12.80 -2.37
C GLY A 95 10.91 11.55 -2.97
N ILE A 96 10.04 10.86 -2.23
CA ILE A 96 9.36 9.65 -2.71
C ILE A 96 8.39 9.97 -3.85
N GLN A 97 7.72 11.12 -3.78
CA GLN A 97 6.83 11.58 -4.86
C GLN A 97 7.57 11.90 -6.16
N ILE A 98 8.87 12.15 -6.09
CA ILE A 98 9.72 12.36 -7.27
C ILE A 98 10.09 11.01 -7.89
N VAL A 99 10.35 10.00 -7.05
CA VAL A 99 10.72 8.65 -7.51
C VAL A 99 9.53 7.90 -8.10
N CYS A 100 8.37 8.01 -7.46
CA CYS A 100 7.13 7.48 -8.01
C CYS A 100 6.71 8.47 -9.08
N GLU A 101 6.71 8.13 -10.38
CA GLU A 101 6.32 9.00 -11.50
C GLU A 101 4.83 9.42 -11.49
N ASN A 102 4.22 9.51 -10.31
CA ASN A 102 2.81 9.65 -10.08
C ASN A 102 2.52 10.97 -9.36
N LYS A 103 2.09 11.97 -10.13
CA LYS A 103 1.71 13.32 -9.64
C LYS A 103 0.55 13.33 -8.62
N ARG A 104 -0.05 12.18 -8.31
CA ARG A 104 -1.17 12.01 -7.36
C ARG A 104 -0.95 10.83 -6.40
N PHE A 105 0.29 10.57 -6.01
CA PHE A 105 0.57 9.59 -4.96
C PHE A 105 -0.11 10.02 -3.65
N ASN A 106 -1.17 9.29 -3.27
CA ASN A 106 -1.86 9.44 -1.99
C ASN A 106 -1.52 8.21 -1.14
N PRO A 107 -0.58 8.29 -0.18
CA PRO A 107 -0.11 7.15 0.57
C PRO A 107 -1.25 6.49 1.37
N HIS A 108 -1.50 5.21 1.10
CA HIS A 108 -2.55 4.48 1.79
C HIS A 108 -2.29 2.98 1.81
N VAL A 109 -2.96 2.31 2.75
CA VAL A 109 -3.07 0.85 2.81
C VAL A 109 -4.52 0.48 2.51
N THR A 110 -4.74 -0.40 1.53
CA THR A 110 -6.08 -0.95 1.29
C THR A 110 -6.42 -1.99 2.35
N VAL A 111 -7.48 -1.75 3.11
CA VAL A 111 -7.91 -2.63 4.20
C VAL A 111 -9.16 -3.45 3.86
N GLY A 112 -9.93 -3.05 2.85
CA GLY A 112 -11.10 -3.80 2.42
C GLY A 112 -11.76 -3.27 1.16
N TYR A 113 -12.77 -4.01 0.69
CA TYR A 113 -13.57 -3.66 -0.48
C TYR A 113 -15.05 -3.81 -0.14
N ALA A 114 -15.88 -2.85 -0.54
CA ALA A 114 -17.32 -2.99 -0.45
C ALA A 114 -17.79 -4.11 -1.39
N ARG A 115 -18.63 -5.02 -0.90
CA ARG A 115 -19.30 -6.05 -1.71
C ARG A 115 -20.41 -5.41 -2.56
N ASN A 116 -21.19 -4.52 -1.95
CA ASN A 116 -22.27 -3.77 -2.58
C ASN A 116 -22.00 -2.25 -2.47
N PRO A 117 -21.11 -1.69 -3.29
CA PRO A 117 -20.81 -0.26 -3.24
C PRO A 117 -21.99 0.60 -3.74
N PRO A 118 -22.13 1.85 -3.26
CA PRO A 118 -21.21 2.54 -2.35
C PRO A 118 -21.47 2.26 -0.86
N VAL A 119 -20.41 2.30 -0.04
CA VAL A 119 -20.52 2.33 1.43
C VAL A 119 -19.98 3.63 2.01
N PHE A 120 -20.48 4.02 3.19
CA PHE A 120 -19.89 5.10 3.99
C PHE A 120 -18.74 4.55 4.84
N VAL A 121 -17.62 5.27 4.88
CA VAL A 121 -16.46 4.95 5.72
C VAL A 121 -16.30 6.02 6.80
N PRO A 122 -16.45 5.67 8.09
CA PRO A 122 -16.12 6.55 9.20
C PRO A 122 -14.64 6.95 9.19
N GLN A 123 -14.35 8.23 9.46
CA GLN A 123 -12.99 8.78 9.45
C GLN A 123 -12.36 8.78 10.84
N ASN A 124 -12.43 7.66 11.53
CA ASN A 124 -11.87 7.51 12.88
C ASN A 124 -10.34 7.68 12.84
N ALA A 125 -9.80 8.45 13.77
CA ALA A 125 -8.36 8.72 13.85
C ALA A 125 -7.58 7.47 14.29
N LEU A 126 -6.43 7.24 13.65
CA LEU A 126 -5.55 6.09 13.82
C LEU A 126 -4.15 6.57 14.22
N LYS A 127 -4.00 7.34 15.29
CA LYS A 127 -2.71 7.98 15.66
C LYS A 127 -1.62 6.96 16.03
N LEU A 128 -0.94 6.39 15.04
CA LEU A 128 0.14 5.43 15.20
C LEU A 128 1.30 5.76 14.26
N SER A 129 2.47 6.06 14.83
CA SER A 129 3.71 6.21 14.09
C SER A 129 4.38 4.85 13.88
N PHE A 130 4.95 4.64 12.69
CA PHE A 130 5.64 3.40 12.34
C PHE A 130 6.67 3.64 11.24
N SER A 131 7.36 2.60 10.80
CA SER A 131 8.25 2.68 9.64
C SER A 131 8.11 1.47 8.73
N PHE A 132 8.04 1.72 7.43
CA PHE A 132 8.23 0.65 6.46
C PHE A 132 9.71 0.29 6.39
N ALA A 133 10.04 -1.00 6.42
CA ALA A 133 11.42 -1.47 6.53
C ALA A 133 12.21 -1.30 5.22
N ARG A 134 11.61 -1.67 4.09
CA ARG A 134 12.25 -1.61 2.76
C ARG A 134 11.21 -1.67 1.64
N PRO A 135 11.49 -1.12 0.44
CA PRO A 135 10.68 -1.35 -0.74
C PRO A 135 11.06 -2.69 -1.38
N ALA A 136 10.14 -3.30 -2.11
CA ALA A 136 10.43 -4.45 -2.97
C ALA A 136 9.45 -4.52 -4.15
N LEU A 137 9.83 -5.30 -5.16
CA LEU A 137 8.95 -5.68 -6.26
C LEU A 137 8.20 -6.96 -5.87
N TYR A 138 6.88 -6.94 -5.96
CA TYR A 138 6.02 -8.06 -5.66
C TYR A 138 5.30 -8.54 -6.91
N ARG A 139 5.19 -9.86 -7.05
CA ARG A 139 4.26 -10.53 -7.96
C ARG A 139 2.95 -10.79 -7.23
N SER A 140 1.83 -10.41 -7.85
CA SER A 140 0.48 -10.70 -7.40
C SER A 140 -0.18 -11.73 -8.31
N GLU A 141 -0.49 -12.89 -7.73
CA GLU A 141 -1.16 -13.99 -8.44
C GLU A 141 -2.18 -14.67 -7.53
N LYS A 142 -3.44 -14.75 -7.97
CA LYS A 142 -4.55 -15.35 -7.20
C LYS A 142 -4.63 -14.82 -5.75
N GLY A 143 -4.23 -13.56 -5.56
CA GLY A 143 -4.19 -12.89 -4.27
C GLY A 143 -3.01 -13.27 -3.37
N ILE A 144 -2.02 -14.02 -3.84
CA ILE A 144 -0.77 -14.26 -3.14
C ILE A 144 0.24 -13.21 -3.60
N TYR A 145 0.96 -12.62 -2.65
CA TYR A 145 2.06 -11.69 -2.94
C TYR A 145 3.38 -12.41 -2.70
N THR A 146 4.16 -12.55 -3.76
CA THR A 146 5.51 -13.11 -3.70
C THR A 146 6.49 -12.00 -3.96
N GLU A 147 7.38 -11.75 -3.01
CA GLU A 147 8.50 -10.87 -3.26
C GLU A 147 9.38 -11.48 -4.35
N ILE A 148 9.72 -10.68 -5.34
CA ILE A 148 10.67 -11.07 -6.36
C ILE A 148 12.02 -10.64 -5.85
N GLU A 149 12.87 -11.61 -5.56
CA GLU A 149 14.29 -11.33 -5.34
C GLU A 149 14.79 -10.58 -6.56
N THR A 150 15.24 -9.35 -6.33
CA THR A 150 16.09 -8.67 -7.30
C THR A 150 17.23 -9.62 -7.59
N VAL A 151 17.34 -10.09 -8.84
CA VAL A 151 18.49 -10.87 -9.29
C VAL A 151 19.71 -10.04 -8.92
N GLY A 152 20.39 -10.48 -7.87
CA GLY A 152 21.59 -9.82 -7.40
C GLY A 152 22.54 -9.77 -8.57
N THR A 153 23.06 -8.58 -8.84
CA THR A 153 24.41 -8.43 -9.39
C THR A 153 25.33 -9.37 -8.60
N ARG A 154 25.60 -10.54 -9.16
CA ARG A 154 26.86 -11.24 -8.99
C ARG A 154 27.73 -10.87 -10.18
#